data_AF-A0A0F9CN96-F1
#
_entry.id   AF-A0A0F9CN96-F1
#
_cell.length_a   1.000
_cell.length_b   1.000
_cell.length_c   1.000
_cell.angle_alpha   90.00
_cell.angle_beta   90.00
_cell.angle_gamma   90.00
#
_symmetry.space_group_name_H-M   'P 1'
#
loop_
_entity.id
_entity.type
_entity.pdbx_description
1 polymer ?
#
loop_
_entity_poly.entity_id
_entity_poly.type
_entity_poly.pdbx_seq_one_letter_code
_entity_poly.pdbx_strand_id
1 'polypeptide(L)'
;MILGILHTSQKKGKEAYCRQCNGPIEVKDIHALIVLRYGKAQKIVAKIRKGGGNRTGLLYHRVHLQCLAAWALETYMRKSDARKERTGGRPTNSGLQLPDEVKLVRRRLVRKRAALLRRILATDDKEEIACLYTEAGAIRSKIQDTGIDVCLEMARRDNGAINRKLDYARRD
;
A
#
# COMPACT_ATOMS: atom_id res chain seq x y z
N MET A 1 9.02 12.77 1.93
CA MET A 1 10.05 11.90 1.34
C MET A 1 11.36 12.25 2.03
N ILE A 2 12.03 11.30 2.70
CA ILE A 2 13.34 11.59 3.30
C ILE A 2 14.40 11.38 2.21
N LEU A 3 15.00 12.49 1.75
CA LEU A 3 16.28 12.46 1.03
C LEU A 3 17.33 12.13 2.08
N GLY A 4 18.09 11.04 1.89
CA GLY A 4 18.98 10.54 2.93
C GLY A 4 20.11 11.52 3.22
N ILE A 5 20.87 11.88 2.19
CA ILE A 5 21.92 12.91 2.23
C ILE A 5 21.99 13.54 0.84
N LEU A 6 22.01 14.87 0.77
CA LEU A 6 22.34 15.63 -0.43
C LEU A 6 23.74 16.21 -0.22
N HIS A 7 24.66 15.92 -1.13
CA HIS A 7 26.03 16.44 -1.08
C HIS A 7 26.37 17.09 -2.42
N THR A 8 26.66 18.39 -2.40
CA THR A 8 27.21 19.10 -3.55
C THR A 8 28.71 18.82 -3.62
N SER A 9 29.18 18.35 -4.75
CA SER A 9 30.57 17.96 -4.93
C SER A 9 31.04 18.29 -6.33
N GLN A 10 32.33 18.51 -6.48
CA GLN A 10 32.96 18.64 -7.77
C GLN A 10 33.32 17.24 -8.31
N LYS A 11 33.08 16.99 -9.60
CA LYS A 11 33.38 15.68 -10.18
C LYS A 11 34.89 15.47 -10.24
N LYS A 12 35.34 14.42 -9.55
CA LYS A 12 36.71 13.88 -9.63
C LYS A 12 36.73 12.56 -10.40
N GLY A 13 37.80 12.29 -11.14
CA GLY A 13 37.99 11.05 -11.92
C GLY A 13 37.17 11.03 -13.21
N LYS A 14 36.79 9.84 -13.70
CA LYS A 14 36.07 9.65 -14.98
C LYS A 14 34.73 10.39 -15.04
N GLU A 15 34.31 10.78 -16.22
CA GLU A 15 32.99 11.37 -16.49
C GLU A 15 31.85 10.50 -15.97
N ALA A 16 30.75 11.15 -15.62
CA ALA A 16 29.52 10.47 -15.21
C ALA A 16 28.34 11.01 -16.01
N TYR A 17 27.18 10.37 -15.85
CA TYR A 17 25.95 10.82 -16.49
C TYR A 17 24.95 11.30 -15.44
N CYS A 18 24.27 12.39 -15.75
CA CYS A 18 23.19 12.92 -14.95
C CYS A 18 21.99 11.97 -15.02
N ARG A 19 21.45 11.59 -13.86
CA ARG A 19 20.30 10.67 -13.79
C ARG A 19 19.00 11.28 -14.35
N GLN A 20 18.93 12.60 -14.46
CA GLN A 20 17.73 13.30 -14.92
C GLN A 20 17.70 13.51 -16.43
N CYS A 21 18.73 14.15 -16.99
CA CYS A 21 18.78 14.46 -18.42
C CYS A 21 19.60 13.47 -19.24
N ASN A 22 20.25 12.48 -18.59
CA ASN A 22 21.22 11.56 -19.20
C ASN A 22 22.43 12.24 -19.87
N GLY A 23 22.59 13.56 -19.74
CA GLY A 23 23.76 14.29 -20.23
C GLY A 23 25.02 14.02 -19.41
N PRO A 24 26.22 14.25 -19.98
CA PRO A 24 27.49 14.06 -19.28
C PRO A 24 27.65 15.09 -18.16
N ILE A 25 28.35 14.67 -17.10
CA ILE A 25 28.89 15.49 -16.02
C ILE A 25 30.39 15.36 -16.15
N GLU A 26 31.03 16.41 -16.64
CA GLU A 26 32.44 16.42 -16.95
C GLU A 26 33.30 16.47 -15.68
N VAL A 27 34.58 16.19 -15.83
CA VAL A 27 35.54 16.31 -14.73
C VAL A 27 35.67 17.79 -14.39
N LYS A 28 35.60 18.13 -13.10
CA LYS A 28 35.53 19.50 -12.55
C LYS A 28 34.13 20.15 -12.53
N ASP A 29 33.10 19.51 -13.07
CA ASP A 29 31.74 20.03 -12.94
C ASP A 29 31.20 19.90 -11.51
N ILE A 30 30.47 20.92 -11.07
CA ILE A 30 29.72 20.89 -9.82
C ILE A 30 28.43 20.09 -10.06
N HIS A 31 28.22 19.06 -9.24
CA HIS A 31 27.04 18.21 -9.31
C HIS A 31 26.49 17.92 -7.92
N ALA A 32 25.22 17.50 -7.88
CA ALA A 32 24.58 16.99 -6.68
C ALA A 32 24.67 15.47 -6.64
N LEU A 33 25.25 14.94 -5.57
CA LEU A 33 25.22 13.54 -5.22
C LEU A 33 24.11 13.30 -4.20
N ILE A 34 23.18 12.44 -4.56
CA ILE A 34 21.99 12.14 -3.77
C ILE A 34 22.08 10.71 -3.28
N VAL A 35 22.10 10.55 -1.96
CA VAL A 35 22.16 9.25 -1.31
C VAL A 35 20.78 8.91 -0.76
N LEU A 36 20.17 7.85 -1.29
CA LEU A 36 18.86 7.37 -0.87
C LEU A 36 18.99 6.04 -0.13
N ARG A 37 18.24 5.83 0.96
CA ARG A 37 18.13 4.51 1.61
C ARG A 37 17.08 3.65 0.90
N TYR A 38 17.40 2.38 0.63
CA TYR A 38 16.44 1.38 0.18
C TYR A 38 15.45 1.02 1.30
N GLY A 39 14.17 0.91 0.95
CA GLY A 39 13.16 0.30 1.82
C GLY A 39 13.33 -1.21 1.97
N LYS A 40 12.73 -1.82 3.02
CA LYS A 40 12.86 -3.26 3.35
C LYS A 40 12.60 -4.20 2.15
N ALA A 41 11.52 -3.97 1.41
CA ALA A 41 11.17 -4.79 0.24
C ALA A 41 12.15 -4.61 -0.95
N GLN A 42 12.67 -3.41 -1.16
CA GLN A 42 13.63 -3.15 -2.25
C GLN A 42 15.03 -3.71 -1.94
N LYS A 43 15.40 -3.79 -0.66
CA LYS A 43 16.62 -4.51 -0.23
C LYS A 43 16.55 -6.00 -0.59
N ILE A 44 15.36 -6.61 -0.47
CA ILE A 44 15.14 -8.03 -0.82
C ILE A 44 15.26 -8.21 -2.33
N VAL A 45 14.59 -7.38 -3.14
CA VAL A 45 14.69 -7.44 -4.61
C VAL A 45 16.11 -7.18 -5.11
N ALA A 46 16.84 -6.27 -4.47
CA ALA A 46 18.25 -6.01 -4.78
C ALA A 46 19.15 -7.21 -4.43
N LYS A 47 18.89 -7.90 -3.31
CA LYS A 47 19.59 -9.16 -2.95
C LYS A 47 19.32 -10.28 -3.95
N ILE A 48 18.08 -10.40 -4.45
CA ILE A 48 17.69 -11.45 -5.39
C ILE A 48 18.30 -11.23 -6.79
N ARG A 49 18.33 -9.98 -7.27
CA ARG A 49 18.78 -9.69 -8.65
C ARG A 49 20.27 -9.85 -8.91
N LYS A 50 21.12 -9.88 -7.88
CA LYS A 50 22.57 -10.01 -8.02
C LYS A 50 23.08 -10.84 -6.85
N GLY A 51 23.21 -12.15 -7.06
CA GLY A 51 23.68 -13.10 -6.05
C GLY A 51 24.85 -12.53 -5.25
N GLY A 52 24.66 -12.43 -3.93
CA GLY A 52 25.73 -12.23 -2.95
C GLY A 52 26.52 -10.93 -3.05
N GLY A 53 26.06 -9.86 -2.39
CA GLY A 53 26.92 -8.72 -2.09
C GLY A 53 26.30 -7.77 -1.09
N ASN A 54 26.94 -7.61 0.08
CA ASN A 54 26.60 -6.63 1.12
C ASN A 54 26.80 -5.19 0.61
N ARG A 55 25.89 -4.71 -0.25
CA ARG A 55 25.77 -3.27 -0.48
C ARG A 55 24.95 -2.72 0.68
N THR A 56 25.62 -1.90 1.50
CA THR A 56 24.98 -0.94 2.41
C THR A 56 23.76 -0.40 1.69
N GLY A 57 22.56 -0.54 2.24
CA GLY A 57 21.29 -0.38 1.51
C GLY A 57 21.02 1.06 1.03
N LEU A 58 21.90 1.58 0.19
CA LEU A 58 22.05 2.94 -0.27
C LEU A 58 22.10 2.95 -1.80
N LEU A 59 21.37 3.88 -2.37
CA LEU A 59 21.36 4.24 -3.78
C LEU A 59 22.05 5.58 -3.93
N TYR A 60 22.88 5.68 -4.95
CA TYR A 60 23.59 6.90 -5.29
C TYR A 60 23.08 7.40 -6.64
N HIS A 61 22.59 8.63 -6.68
CA HIS A 61 22.23 9.32 -7.91
C HIS A 61 23.10 10.56 -8.06
N ARG A 62 23.62 10.79 -9.26
CA ARG A 62 24.31 12.01 -9.62
C ARG A 62 23.43 12.79 -10.57
N VAL A 63 23.25 14.08 -10.31
CA VAL A 63 22.52 14.99 -11.18
C VAL A 63 23.26 16.30 -11.29
N HIS A 64 23.16 16.98 -12.43
CA HIS A 64 23.60 18.38 -12.51
C HIS A 64 22.88 19.21 -11.45
N LEU A 65 23.52 20.28 -10.99
CA LEU A 65 22.93 21.15 -9.98
C LEU A 65 21.60 21.76 -10.47
N GLN A 66 21.54 22.17 -11.73
CA GLN A 66 20.31 22.66 -12.39
C GLN A 66 19.21 21.60 -12.50
N CYS A 67 19.57 20.33 -12.69
CA CYS A 67 18.61 19.23 -12.84
C CYS A 67 18.06 18.74 -11.50
N LEU A 68 18.61 19.19 -10.36
CA LEU A 68 18.25 18.72 -9.04
C LEU A 68 16.77 18.93 -8.72
N ALA A 69 16.23 20.11 -9.05
CA ALA A 69 14.83 20.45 -8.77
C ALA A 69 13.87 19.55 -9.57
N ALA A 70 14.12 19.39 -10.87
CA ALA A 70 13.34 18.51 -11.75
C ALA A 70 13.39 17.06 -11.26
N TRP A 71 14.58 16.57 -10.90
CA TRP A 71 14.77 15.23 -10.36
C TRP A 71 14.01 15.02 -9.04
N ALA A 72 14.04 16.01 -8.14
CA ALA A 72 13.35 15.94 -6.87
C ALA A 72 11.82 15.87 -7.05
N LEU A 73 11.28 16.67 -7.97
CA LEU A 73 9.86 16.69 -8.32
C LEU A 73 9.42 15.36 -8.95
N GLU A 74 10.15 14.88 -9.96
CA GLU A 74 9.84 13.61 -10.62
C GLU A 74 9.91 12.43 -9.63
N THR A 75 10.93 12.42 -8.75
CA THR A 75 11.07 11.39 -7.73
C THR A 75 9.93 11.43 -6.72
N TYR A 76 9.46 12.62 -6.34
CA TYR A 76 8.30 12.79 -5.49
C TYR A 76 7.03 12.25 -6.16
N MET A 77 6.76 12.68 -7.41
CA MET A 77 5.60 12.24 -8.18
C MET A 77 5.59 10.73 -8.36
N ARG A 78 6.69 10.14 -8.84
CA ARG A 78 6.83 8.68 -9.00
C ARG A 78 6.58 7.93 -7.70
N LYS A 79 7.05 8.43 -6.55
CA LYS A 79 6.80 7.79 -5.24
C LYS A 79 5.38 7.99 -4.77
N SER A 80 4.79 9.15 -5.04
CA SER A 80 3.39 9.46 -4.75
C SER A 80 2.49 8.50 -5.53
N ASP A 81 2.74 8.34 -6.82
CA ASP A 81 1.97 7.45 -7.69
C ASP A 81 2.24 5.99 -7.37
N ALA A 82 3.49 5.57 -7.16
CA ALA A 82 3.78 4.22 -6.68
C ALA A 82 3.17 3.93 -5.29
N ARG A 83 2.94 4.96 -4.45
CA ARG A 83 2.20 4.83 -3.20
C ARG A 83 0.70 4.71 -3.49
N LYS A 84 0.12 5.54 -4.37
CA LYS A 84 -1.26 5.34 -4.84
C LYS A 84 -1.46 3.96 -5.46
N GLU A 85 -0.47 3.40 -6.15
CA GLU A 85 -0.55 2.06 -6.72
C GLU A 85 -0.35 0.96 -5.66
N ARG A 86 0.70 1.03 -4.82
CA ARG A 86 1.01 -0.04 -3.83
C ARG A 86 0.18 -0.02 -2.56
N THR A 87 -0.19 1.15 -2.05
CA THR A 87 -1.14 1.28 -0.93
C THR A 87 -2.58 1.42 -1.41
N GLY A 88 -2.79 1.40 -2.72
CA GLY A 88 -4.06 1.69 -3.34
C GLY A 88 -4.46 3.17 -3.17
N GLY A 89 -4.96 3.78 -4.24
CA GLY A 89 -6.28 4.36 -4.06
C GLY A 89 -7.09 3.33 -3.29
N ARG A 90 -7.70 3.77 -2.18
CA ARG A 90 -8.47 2.93 -1.25
C ARG A 90 -9.16 1.80 -2.04
N PRO A 91 -8.90 0.52 -1.74
CA PRO A 91 -9.04 -0.60 -2.68
C PRO A 91 -10.40 -0.61 -3.36
N THR A 92 -10.50 -1.22 -4.55
CA THR A 92 -11.74 -1.31 -5.31
C THR A 92 -12.87 -1.75 -4.38
N ASN A 93 -13.99 -1.03 -4.43
CA ASN A 93 -15.10 -1.14 -3.50
C ASN A 93 -14.89 -0.56 -2.10
N SER A 94 -14.00 0.42 -1.95
CA SER A 94 -13.83 1.15 -0.69
C SER A 94 -14.96 2.12 -0.34
N GLY A 95 -15.82 2.44 -1.31
CA GLY A 95 -16.90 3.42 -1.17
C GLY A 95 -16.43 4.87 -1.30
N LEU A 96 -15.20 5.12 -1.80
CA LEU A 96 -14.66 6.49 -1.91
C LEU A 96 -15.43 7.35 -2.92
N GLN A 97 -15.95 6.73 -3.98
CA GLN A 97 -16.68 7.35 -5.08
C GLN A 97 -18.17 7.60 -4.76
N LEU A 98 -18.65 7.16 -3.59
CA LEU A 98 -20.04 7.35 -3.18
C LEU A 98 -20.28 8.78 -2.71
N PRO A 99 -21.49 9.33 -2.87
CA PRO A 99 -21.91 10.56 -2.19
C PRO A 99 -21.75 10.44 -0.67
N ASP A 100 -21.46 11.54 0.02
CA ASP A 100 -21.11 11.52 1.45
C ASP A 100 -22.20 10.94 2.35
N GLU A 101 -23.47 11.17 2.00
CA GLU A 101 -24.63 10.57 2.69
C GLU A 101 -24.61 9.04 2.59
N VAL A 102 -24.37 8.51 1.39
CA VAL A 102 -24.28 7.07 1.12
C VAL A 102 -23.03 6.48 1.81
N LYS A 103 -21.92 7.23 1.88
CA LYS A 103 -20.73 6.81 2.63
C LYS A 103 -21.02 6.61 4.11
N LEU A 104 -21.79 7.49 4.74
CA LEU A 104 -22.15 7.38 6.16
C LEU A 104 -23.01 6.16 6.43
N VAL A 105 -24.05 5.94 5.61
CA VAL A 105 -24.93 4.76 5.70
C VAL A 105 -24.12 3.48 5.54
N ARG A 106 -23.30 3.41 4.47
CA ARG A 106 -22.43 2.26 4.21
C ARG A 106 -21.45 2.00 5.36
N ARG A 107 -20.85 3.04 5.93
CA ARG A 107 -19.92 2.92 7.08
C ARG A 107 -20.62 2.32 8.30
N ARG A 108 -21.86 2.71 8.58
CA ARG A 108 -22.67 2.13 9.68
C ARG A 108 -22.97 0.66 9.42
N LEU A 109 -23.40 0.31 8.21
CA LEU A 109 -23.70 -1.08 7.83
C LEU A 109 -22.46 -1.99 7.89
N VAL A 110 -21.32 -1.54 7.35
CA VAL A 110 -20.04 -2.27 7.41
C VAL A 110 -19.64 -2.52 8.86
N ARG A 111 -19.79 -1.53 9.74
CA ARG A 111 -19.52 -1.67 11.18
C ARG A 111 -20.49 -2.64 11.87
N LYS A 112 -21.78 -2.59 11.52
CA LYS A 112 -22.79 -3.50 12.08
C LYS A 112 -22.51 -4.94 11.68
N ARG A 113 -22.26 -5.20 10.39
CA ARG A 113 -21.82 -6.53 9.90
C ARG A 113 -20.55 -6.99 10.60
N ALA A 114 -19.61 -6.08 10.80
CA ALA A 114 -18.38 -6.34 11.54
C ALA A 114 -18.61 -6.59 13.05
N ALA A 115 -19.69 -6.13 13.66
CA ALA A 115 -20.04 -6.51 15.03
C ALA A 115 -20.61 -7.93 15.05
N LEU A 116 -21.56 -8.25 14.18
CA LEU A 116 -22.18 -9.58 14.09
C LEU A 116 -21.17 -10.69 13.84
N LEU A 117 -20.27 -10.50 12.86
CA LEU A 117 -19.23 -11.49 12.58
C LEU A 117 -18.26 -11.70 13.75
N ARG A 118 -18.07 -10.70 14.64
CA ARG A 118 -17.28 -10.90 15.87
C ARG A 118 -18.05 -11.70 16.90
N ARG A 119 -19.36 -11.45 17.01
CA ARG A 119 -20.25 -12.20 17.90
C ARG A 119 -20.34 -13.67 17.49
N ILE A 120 -20.48 -13.97 16.19
CA ILE A 120 -20.42 -15.34 15.66
C ILE A 120 -19.15 -16.09 16.08
N LEU A 121 -18.00 -15.41 16.06
CA LEU A 121 -16.74 -16.04 16.46
C LEU A 121 -16.65 -16.25 17.98
N ALA A 122 -17.31 -15.41 18.78
CA ALA A 122 -17.29 -15.45 20.24
C ALA A 122 -18.35 -16.37 20.86
N THR A 123 -19.46 -16.59 20.17
CA THR A 123 -20.59 -17.42 20.61
C THR A 123 -20.36 -18.87 20.17
N ASP A 124 -20.61 -19.84 21.07
CA ASP A 124 -20.57 -21.29 20.76
C ASP A 124 -21.97 -21.93 20.62
N ASP A 125 -23.03 -21.18 20.93
CA ASP A 125 -24.42 -21.61 20.72
C ASP A 125 -24.75 -21.71 19.22
N LYS A 126 -25.13 -22.92 18.78
CA LYS A 126 -25.44 -23.24 17.38
C LYS A 126 -26.62 -22.42 16.85
N GLU A 127 -27.68 -22.23 17.64
CA GLU A 127 -28.88 -21.50 17.21
C GLU A 127 -28.59 -20.00 17.07
N GLU A 128 -27.86 -19.44 18.05
CA GLU A 128 -27.44 -18.04 18.01
C GLU A 128 -26.49 -17.78 16.84
N ILE A 129 -25.54 -18.68 16.55
CA ILE A 129 -24.65 -18.58 15.38
C ILE A 129 -25.46 -18.50 14.08
N ALA A 130 -26.46 -19.38 13.90
CA ALA A 130 -27.28 -19.42 12.69
C ALA A 130 -28.11 -18.13 12.51
N CYS A 131 -28.70 -17.62 13.60
CA CYS A 131 -29.44 -16.36 13.60
C CYS A 131 -28.54 -15.17 13.23
N LEU A 132 -27.38 -15.04 13.89
CA LEU A 132 -26.43 -13.97 13.65
C LEU A 132 -25.85 -13.99 12.24
N TYR A 133 -25.63 -15.19 11.67
CA TYR A 133 -25.17 -15.32 10.30
C TYR A 133 -26.23 -14.86 9.29
N THR A 134 -27.48 -15.20 9.53
CA THR A 134 -28.62 -14.74 8.71
C THR A 134 -28.75 -13.22 8.76
N GLU A 135 -28.64 -12.61 9.95
CA GLU A 135 -28.64 -11.15 10.08
C GLU A 135 -27.43 -10.50 9.38
N ALA A 136 -26.25 -11.11 9.48
CA ALA A 136 -25.06 -10.64 8.77
C ALA A 136 -25.19 -10.73 7.25
N GLY A 137 -25.93 -11.72 6.74
CA GLY A 137 -26.34 -11.87 5.34
C GLY A 137 -27.26 -10.73 4.90
N ALA A 138 -28.32 -10.44 5.66
CA ALA A 138 -29.24 -9.34 5.37
C ALA A 138 -28.54 -7.97 5.33
N ILE A 139 -27.56 -7.75 6.22
CA ILE A 139 -26.75 -6.52 6.19
C ILE A 139 -25.83 -6.49 4.96
N ARG A 140 -25.31 -7.63 4.51
CA ARG A 140 -24.51 -7.69 3.29
C ARG A 140 -25.32 -7.25 2.07
N SER A 141 -26.56 -7.73 1.94
CA SER A 141 -27.48 -7.28 0.87
C SER A 141 -27.69 -5.76 0.93
N LYS A 142 -27.96 -5.20 2.11
CA LYS A 142 -28.08 -3.73 2.29
C LYS A 142 -26.82 -2.95 1.95
N ILE A 143 -25.63 -3.56 2.08
CA ILE A 143 -24.37 -2.93 1.63
C ILE A 143 -24.27 -2.99 0.11
N GLN A 144 -24.69 -4.08 -0.53
CA GLN A 144 -24.73 -4.20 -1.98
C GLN A 144 -25.68 -3.18 -2.61
N ASP A 145 -26.81 -2.90 -1.97
CA ASP A 145 -27.77 -1.86 -2.38
C ASP A 145 -27.16 -0.44 -2.40
N THR A 146 -26.05 -0.20 -1.69
CA THR A 146 -25.31 1.08 -1.77
C THR A 146 -24.45 1.21 -3.03
N GLY A 147 -24.56 0.27 -3.98
CA GLY A 147 -23.88 0.26 -5.27
C GLY A 147 -22.44 -0.28 -5.23
N ILE A 148 -21.91 -0.57 -4.03
CA ILE A 148 -20.52 -1.01 -3.84
C ILE A 148 -20.43 -2.03 -2.70
N ASP A 149 -20.14 -3.29 -3.02
CA ASP A 149 -19.97 -4.39 -2.03
C ASP A 149 -18.78 -4.14 -1.07
N VAL A 150 -18.64 -4.95 -0.03
CA VAL A 150 -17.50 -4.89 0.89
C VAL A 150 -16.23 -5.33 0.17
N CYS A 151 -15.21 -4.48 0.17
CA CYS A 151 -13.88 -4.86 -0.31
C CYS A 151 -13.34 -6.06 0.50
N LEU A 152 -13.21 -7.21 -0.16
CA LEU A 152 -12.76 -8.48 0.46
C LEU A 152 -11.33 -8.37 1.00
N GLU A 153 -10.45 -7.60 0.35
CA GLU A 153 -9.08 -7.36 0.81
C GLU A 153 -9.03 -6.56 2.13
N MET A 154 -10.02 -5.69 2.37
CA MET A 154 -10.15 -4.97 3.64
C MET A 154 -10.92 -5.75 4.70
N ALA A 155 -11.73 -6.74 4.28
CA ALA A 155 -12.38 -7.68 5.17
C ALA A 155 -11.34 -8.69 5.68
N ARG A 156 -10.41 -8.24 6.53
CA ARG A 156 -9.36 -9.04 7.20
C ARG A 156 -9.91 -10.05 8.21
N ARG A 157 -11.03 -10.69 7.92
CA ARG A 157 -11.62 -11.70 8.79
C ARG A 157 -11.51 -13.02 8.07
N ASP A 158 -10.90 -13.99 8.75
CA ASP A 158 -10.72 -15.33 8.24
C ASP A 158 -12.10 -15.91 7.93
N ASN A 159 -12.52 -15.80 6.66
CA ASN A 159 -13.74 -16.42 6.17
C ASN A 159 -13.71 -17.93 6.45
N GLY A 160 -12.51 -18.53 6.53
CA GLY A 160 -12.31 -19.90 6.98
C GLY A 160 -12.75 -20.12 8.43
N ALA A 161 -12.45 -19.22 9.35
CA ALA A 161 -12.89 -19.34 10.75
C ALA A 161 -14.41 -19.21 10.89
N ILE A 162 -15.03 -18.31 10.13
CA ILE A 162 -16.48 -18.15 10.09
C ILE A 162 -17.14 -19.40 9.48
N ASN A 163 -16.62 -19.89 8.36
CA ASN A 163 -17.14 -21.10 7.71
C ASN A 163 -17.02 -22.33 8.63
N ARG A 164 -15.90 -22.49 9.34
CA ARG A 164 -15.73 -23.56 10.34
C ARG A 164 -16.78 -23.47 11.47
N LYS A 165 -17.09 -22.26 11.95
CA LYS A 165 -18.16 -22.05 12.95
C LYS A 165 -19.55 -22.39 12.40
N LEU A 166 -19.81 -22.09 11.13
CA LEU A 166 -21.08 -22.45 10.48
C LEU A 166 -21.19 -23.97 10.27
N ASP A 167 -20.10 -24.61 9.86
CA ASP A 167 -20.06 -26.06 9.71
C ASP A 167 -20.27 -26.75 11.06
N TYR A 168 -19.72 -26.20 12.15
CA TYR A 168 -20.02 -26.66 13.51
C TYR A 168 -21.50 -26.48 13.88
N ALA A 169 -22.09 -25.32 13.60
CA ALA A 169 -23.50 -25.05 13.90
C ALA A 169 -24.47 -25.92 13.07
N ARG A 170 -24.01 -26.50 11.96
CA ARG A 170 -24.78 -27.38 11.07
C ARG A 170 -24.62 -28.87 11.35
N ARG A 171 -23.65 -29.27 12.16
CA ARG A 171 -23.49 -30.66 12.59
C ARG A 171 -24.43 -30.87 13.77
N ASP A 172 -25.37 -31.80 13.64
CA ASP A 172 -26.24 -32.25 14.74
C ASP A 172 -25.39 -32.81 15.90
#